data_AF-A0A4R1RGZ3-F1
#
_entry.id   AF-A0A4R1RGZ3-F1
#
_cell.length_a   1.000
_cell.length_b   1.000
_cell.length_c   1.000
_cell.angle_alpha   90.00
_cell.angle_beta   90.00
_cell.angle_gamma   90.00
#
_symmetry.space_group_name_H-M   'P 1'
#
loop_
_entity.id
_entity.type
_entity.pdbx_description
1 polymer ?
#
loop_
_entity_poly.entity_id
_entity_poly.type
_entity_poly.pdbx_seq_one_letter_code
_entity_poly.pdbx_strand_id
1 'polypeptide(L)'
;MKHRKIVQYGIGILIIETILMGVWFYIMKPASDIGLNILQVTLVLFGINLILGLLLYYLKKPSSVLFFANALISPFIFYAIWIMWFTFYA
;
A
#
# COMPACT_ATOMS: atom_id res chain seq x y z
N MET A 1 -22.82 -0.72 14.30
CA MET A 1 -21.95 0.48 14.35
C MET A 1 -20.44 0.22 14.33
N LYS A 2 -19.90 -0.82 15.00
CA LYS A 2 -18.43 -1.07 15.03
C LYS A 2 -17.80 -1.36 13.65
N HIS A 3 -18.46 -2.14 12.79
CA HIS A 3 -17.89 -2.53 11.49
C HIS A 3 -17.68 -1.36 10.51
N ARG A 4 -18.62 -0.40 10.49
CA ARG A 4 -18.56 0.78 9.59
C ARG A 4 -17.34 1.66 9.90
N LYS A 5 -16.99 1.83 11.18
CA LYS A 5 -15.79 2.57 11.59
C LYS A 5 -14.50 1.86 11.18
N ILE A 6 -14.45 0.54 11.33
CA ILE A 6 -13.30 -0.28 10.93
C ILE A 6 -13.06 -0.13 9.41
N VAL A 7 -14.10 -0.28 8.59
CA VAL A 7 -14.01 -0.08 7.14
C VAL A 7 -13.56 1.34 6.78
N GLN A 8 -14.09 2.37 7.45
CA GLN A 8 -13.65 3.75 7.25
C GLN A 8 -12.16 3.95 7.56
N TYR A 9 -11.64 3.35 8.63
CA TYR A 9 -10.21 3.42 8.94
C TYR A 9 -9.36 2.69 7.90
N GLY A 10 -9.80 1.51 7.43
CA GLY A 10 -9.10 0.78 6.36
C GLY A 10 -9.03 1.59 5.05
N ILE A 11 -10.15 2.20 4.65
CA ILE A 11 -10.20 3.07 3.47
C ILE A 11 -9.32 4.30 3.67
N GLY A 12 -9.34 4.92 4.85
CA GLY A 12 -8.49 6.07 5.16
C GLY A 12 -6.99 5.76 5.08
N ILE A 13 -6.57 4.59 5.59
CA ILE A 13 -5.18 4.12 5.48
C ILE A 13 -4.79 3.92 4.01
N LEU A 14 -5.64 3.24 3.23
CA LEU A 14 -5.42 3.04 1.79
C LEU A 14 -5.26 4.36 1.02
N ILE A 15 -6.10 5.36 1.31
CA ILE A 15 -6.03 6.67 0.67
C ILE A 15 -4.71 7.37 1.03
N ILE A 16 -4.32 7.35 2.30
CA ILE A 16 -3.06 7.97 2.76
C ILE A 16 -1.86 7.29 2.10
N GLU A 17 -1.81 5.96 2.08
CA GLU A 17 -0.75 5.20 1.40
C GLU A 17 -0.66 5.59 -0.09
N THR A 18 -1.82 5.66 -0.77
CA THR A 18 -1.90 6.03 -2.19
C THR A 18 -1.35 7.45 -2.44
N ILE A 19 -1.70 8.41 -1.60
CA ILE A 19 -1.20 9.79 -1.71
C ILE A 19 0.31 9.84 -1.49
N LEU A 20 0.81 9.15 -0.45
CA LEU A 20 2.25 9.10 -0.16
C LEU A 20 3.04 8.47 -1.31
N MET A 21 2.53 7.41 -1.92
CA MET A 21 3.12 6.83 -3.14
C MET A 21 3.16 7.85 -4.28
N GLY A 22 2.05 8.55 -4.54
CA GLY A 22 1.96 9.55 -5.60
C GLY A 22 2.95 10.70 -5.42
N VAL A 23 3.10 11.19 -4.18
CA VAL A 23 4.10 12.21 -3.84
C VAL A 23 5.52 11.69 -4.05
N TRP A 24 5.81 10.44 -3.65
CA TRP A 24 7.12 9.83 -3.85
C TRP A 24 7.48 9.71 -5.34
N PHE A 25 6.53 9.27 -6.18
CA PHE A 25 6.70 9.23 -7.63
C PHE A 25 6.86 10.61 -8.26
N TYR A 26 6.19 11.64 -7.76
CA TYR A 26 6.38 13.01 -8.26
C TYR A 26 7.79 13.53 -7.98
N ILE A 27 8.36 13.18 -6.82
CA ILE A 27 9.72 13.60 -6.43
C ILE A 27 10.79 12.83 -7.21
N MET A 28 10.61 11.53 -7.38
CA MET A 28 11.55 10.67 -8.11
C MET A 28 11.28 10.78 -9.60
N LYS A 29 12.07 11.53 -10.38
CA LYS A 29 11.95 11.57 -11.87
C LYS A 29 12.10 10.17 -12.48
N PRO A 30 11.46 9.85 -13.62
CA PRO A 30 11.58 8.54 -14.26
C PRO A 30 13.00 8.30 -14.73
N ALA A 31 13.62 7.30 -14.13
CA ALA A 31 14.90 6.75 -14.53
C ALA A 31 14.76 5.22 -14.50
N SER A 32 15.43 4.54 -15.44
CA SER A 32 15.28 3.10 -15.67
C SER A 32 15.71 2.24 -14.47
N ASP A 33 16.54 2.79 -13.59
CA ASP A 33 17.01 2.21 -12.33
C ASP A 33 15.93 2.20 -11.23
N ILE A 34 14.92 3.07 -11.29
CA ILE A 34 13.77 3.06 -10.36
C ILE A 34 12.96 1.77 -10.49
N GLY A 35 12.99 1.12 -11.67
CA GLY A 35 12.38 -0.17 -11.94
C GLY A 35 12.74 -1.26 -10.91
N LEU A 36 14.01 -1.28 -10.46
CA LEU A 36 14.51 -2.27 -9.49
C LEU A 36 14.02 -1.97 -8.06
N ASN A 37 13.82 -0.71 -7.73
CA ASN A 37 13.36 -0.30 -6.40
C ASN A 37 11.87 -0.58 -6.16
N ILE A 38 11.07 -0.75 -7.23
CA ILE A 38 9.62 -1.04 -7.13
C ILE A 38 9.33 -2.37 -6.47
N LEU A 39 10.05 -3.41 -6.89
CA LEU A 39 9.86 -4.74 -6.32
C LEU A 39 10.21 -4.72 -4.83
N GLN A 40 11.28 -4.01 -4.46
CA GLN A 40 11.68 -3.83 -3.07
C GLN A 40 10.63 -3.05 -2.25
N VAL A 41 10.13 -1.92 -2.76
CA VAL A 41 9.08 -1.12 -2.09
C VAL A 41 7.80 -1.92 -1.93
N THR A 42 7.41 -2.68 -2.96
CA THR A 42 6.22 -3.53 -2.94
C THR A 42 6.33 -4.65 -1.91
N LEU A 43 7.49 -5.33 -1.85
CA LEU A 43 7.76 -6.36 -0.84
C LEU A 43 7.79 -5.81 0.58
N VAL A 44 8.31 -4.59 0.76
CA VAL A 44 8.29 -3.90 2.06
C VAL A 44 6.86 -3.57 2.48
N LEU A 45 6.04 -3.00 1.60
CA LEU A 45 4.63 -2.70 1.87
C LEU A 45 3.82 -3.97 2.20
N PHE A 46 4.06 -5.05 1.43
CA PHE A 46 3.48 -6.36 1.71
C PHE A 46 3.89 -6.87 3.10
N GLY A 47 5.19 -6.86 3.39
CA GLY A 47 5.74 -7.34 4.66
C GLY A 47 5.22 -6.56 5.86
N ILE A 48 5.20 -5.22 5.79
CA ILE A 48 4.70 -4.38 6.88
C ILE A 48 3.22 -4.65 7.14
N ASN A 49 2.38 -4.68 6.09
CA ASN A 49 0.95 -4.96 6.24
C ASN A 49 0.71 -6.39 6.77
N LEU A 50 1.49 -7.38 6.34
CA LEU A 50 1.41 -8.74 6.84
C LEU A 50 1.78 -8.85 8.33
N ILE A 51 2.89 -8.22 8.75
CA ILE A 51 3.34 -8.20 10.14
C ILE A 51 2.31 -7.50 11.04
N LEU A 52 1.80 -6.34 10.63
CA LEU A 52 0.75 -5.63 11.36
C LEU A 52 -0.54 -6.43 11.44
N GLY A 53 -0.93 -7.10 10.35
CA GLY A 53 -2.06 -8.01 10.30
C GLY A 53 -1.93 -9.16 11.29
N LEU A 54 -0.78 -9.84 11.31
CA LEU A 54 -0.48 -10.93 12.24
C LEU A 54 -0.48 -10.46 13.69
N LEU A 55 0.13 -9.31 13.98
CA LEU A 55 0.19 -8.75 15.33
C LEU A 55 -1.20 -8.39 15.85
N LEU A 56 -2.04 -7.77 15.03
CA LEU A 56 -3.43 -7.46 15.38
C LEU A 56 -4.30 -8.71 15.49
N TYR A 57 -4.04 -9.73 14.67
CA TYR A 57 -4.73 -11.01 14.73
C TYR A 57 -4.44 -11.72 16.05
N TYR A 58 -3.18 -11.75 16.48
CA TYR A 58 -2.77 -12.27 17.78
C TYR A 58 -3.46 -11.54 18.95
N LEU A 59 -3.62 -10.22 18.84
CA LEU A 59 -4.38 -9.39 19.81
C LEU A 59 -5.91 -9.50 19.67
N LYS A 60 -6.41 -10.43 18.82
CA LYS A 60 -7.84 -10.64 18.50
C LYS A 60 -8.57 -9.36 18.08
N LYS A 61 -7.86 -8.43 17.42
CA LYS A 61 -8.46 -7.20 16.92
C LYS A 61 -9.11 -7.44 15.55
N PRO A 62 -10.38 -7.06 15.35
CA PRO A 62 -11.07 -7.25 14.08
C PRO A 62 -10.47 -6.42 12.92
N SER A 63 -9.61 -5.43 13.24
CA SER A 63 -8.86 -4.66 12.24
C SER A 63 -7.75 -5.48 11.56
N SER A 64 -7.37 -6.66 12.06
CA SER A 64 -6.35 -7.50 11.41
C SER A 64 -6.69 -7.86 9.97
N VAL A 65 -7.98 -8.10 9.70
CA VAL A 65 -8.50 -8.44 8.37
C VAL A 65 -8.22 -7.32 7.37
N LEU A 66 -8.26 -6.06 7.81
CA LEU A 66 -7.95 -4.92 6.94
C LEU A 66 -6.50 -4.92 6.52
N PHE A 67 -5.57 -5.20 7.44
CA PHE A 67 -4.15 -5.27 7.12
C PHE A 67 -3.82 -6.46 6.21
N PHE A 68 -4.48 -7.60 6.38
CA PHE A 68 -4.34 -8.72 5.45
C PHE A 68 -4.88 -8.39 4.06
N ALA A 69 -6.06 -7.76 3.97
CA ALA A 69 -6.59 -7.29 2.70
C ALA A 69 -5.66 -6.24 2.07
N ASN A 70 -5.10 -5.34 2.87
CA ASN A 70 -4.21 -4.30 2.40
C ASN A 70 -2.85 -4.83 1.96
N ALA A 71 -2.34 -5.89 2.59
CA ALA A 71 -1.14 -6.58 2.13
C ALA A 71 -1.31 -7.11 0.69
N LEU A 72 -2.50 -7.56 0.32
CA LEU A 72 -2.77 -8.05 -1.03
C LEU A 72 -3.11 -6.91 -2.00
N ILE A 73 -3.91 -5.93 -1.58
CA ILE A 73 -4.41 -4.87 -2.47
C ILE A 73 -3.36 -3.80 -2.75
N SER A 74 -2.55 -3.41 -1.74
CA SER A 74 -1.59 -2.32 -1.89
C SER A 74 -0.52 -2.57 -2.97
N PRO A 75 0.03 -3.79 -3.16
CA PRO A 75 0.90 -4.09 -4.30
C PRO A 75 0.24 -3.80 -5.67
N PHE A 76 -1.02 -4.20 -5.86
CA PHE A 76 -1.71 -3.98 -7.13
C PHE A 76 -1.95 -2.51 -7.40
N ILE A 77 -2.37 -1.76 -6.37
CA ILE A 77 -2.55 -0.30 -6.48
C ILE A 77 -1.21 0.38 -6.79
N PHE A 78 -0.13 -0.03 -6.10
CA PHE A 78 1.21 0.49 -6.33
C PHE A 78 1.65 0.27 -7.79
N TYR A 79 1.53 -0.96 -8.30
CA TYR A 79 1.87 -1.29 -9.69
C TYR A 79 1.02 -0.49 -10.69
N ALA A 80 -0.28 -0.33 -10.46
CA ALA A 80 -1.14 0.45 -11.34
C ALA A 80 -0.71 1.92 -11.40
N ILE A 81 -0.44 2.54 -10.25
CA ILE A 81 0.06 3.93 -10.17
C ILE A 81 1.40 4.06 -10.86
N TRP A 82 2.30 3.10 -10.63
CA TRP A 82 3.61 3.10 -11.25
C TRP A 82 3.53 3.01 -12.78
N ILE A 83 2.71 2.11 -13.33
CA ILE A 83 2.52 1.98 -14.78
C ILE A 83 1.97 3.28 -15.36
N MET A 84 0.97 3.89 -14.71
CA MET A 84 0.43 5.18 -15.15
C MET A 84 1.49 6.27 -15.13
N TRP A 85 2.28 6.34 -14.05
CA TRP A 85 3.36 7.30 -13.91
C TRP A 85 4.45 7.11 -14.97
N PHE A 86 4.89 5.88 -15.19
CA PHE A 86 5.87 5.56 -16.23
C PHE A 86 5.34 5.93 -17.61
N THR A 87 4.08 5.57 -17.93
CA THR A 87 3.47 5.89 -19.23
C THR A 87 3.28 7.39 -19.46
N PHE A 88 3.10 8.19 -18.41
CA PHE A 88 2.92 9.64 -18.53
C PHE A 88 4.23 10.40 -18.75
N TYR A 89 5.36 9.86 -18.27
CA TYR A 89 6.65 10.54 -18.27
C TYR A 89 7.75 9.86 -19.12
N ALA A 90 7.54 8.64 -19.62
CA ALA A 90 8.41 7.96 -20.59
C ALA A 90 8.09 8.42 -22.03
#